data_AF-A0A368ET98-F1
#
_entry.id   AF-A0A368ET98-F1
#
_cell.length_a   1.000
_cell.length_b   1.000
_cell.length_c   1.000
_cell.angle_alpha   90.00
_cell.angle_beta   90.00
_cell.angle_gamma   90.00
#
_symmetry.space_group_name_H-M   'P 1'
#
loop_
_entity.id
_entity.type
_entity.pdbx_description
1 polymer ?
#
loop_
_entity_poly.entity_id
_entity_poly.type
_entity_poly.pdbx_seq_one_letter_code
_entity_poly.pdbx_strand_id
1 'polypeptide(L)'
;MKYSKTINGLILFLAFSSLTISQDKDYDIYLYDSIKGMRLSIDNESLSVKALNFGKFLLEEDLEYEDQTLDSENNLFNKLLLKSKIDIVDARWEESIDLLDGQKVKIRFLYAEEDTLSINDNEKIALLYRLDIKSEEKKVSDTINSLNLAIIESSIIKIWIDEESSSLIKLSLMYNGIVYSIK
;
A
#
# COMPACT_ATOMS: atom_id res chain seq x y z
N MET A 1 -24.50 -52.89 3.39
CA MET A 1 -24.79 -51.49 2.99
C MET A 1 -25.34 -50.74 4.18
N LYS A 2 -24.57 -49.83 4.78
CA LYS A 2 -24.96 -48.65 5.60
C LYS A 2 -23.77 -48.19 6.46
N TYR A 3 -22.76 -47.60 5.82
CA TYR A 3 -21.89 -46.62 6.48
C TYR A 3 -22.51 -45.26 6.14
N SER A 4 -23.28 -44.72 7.06
CA SER A 4 -24.08 -43.50 6.87
C SER A 4 -23.84 -42.58 8.06
N LYS A 5 -23.37 -41.36 7.75
CA LYS A 5 -23.41 -40.14 8.59
C LYS A 5 -22.30 -39.89 9.64
N THR A 6 -21.02 -40.07 9.30
CA THR A 6 -19.94 -39.44 10.09
C THR A 6 -18.83 -38.76 9.28
N ILE A 7 -18.89 -38.78 7.95
CA ILE A 7 -17.83 -38.20 7.10
C ILE A 7 -18.17 -36.77 6.62
N ASN A 8 -19.42 -36.33 6.73
CA ASN A 8 -19.82 -35.00 6.22
C ASN A 8 -19.47 -33.81 7.14
N GLY A 9 -19.06 -34.05 8.39
CA GLY A 9 -18.68 -32.96 9.30
C GLY A 9 -17.23 -32.49 9.12
N LEU A 10 -16.31 -33.43 8.87
CA LEU A 10 -14.87 -33.13 8.80
C LEU A 10 -14.48 -32.42 7.49
N ILE A 11 -15.15 -32.76 6.38
CA ILE A 11 -14.93 -32.11 5.08
C ILE A 11 -15.46 -30.67 5.09
N LEU A 12 -16.55 -30.40 5.82
CA LEU A 12 -17.06 -29.04 5.98
C LEU A 12 -16.13 -28.19 6.86
N PHE A 13 -15.50 -28.78 7.89
CA PHE A 13 -14.55 -28.06 8.76
C PHE A 13 -13.21 -27.77 8.07
N LEU A 14 -12.73 -28.65 7.19
CA LEU A 14 -11.52 -28.43 6.39
C LEU A 14 -11.73 -27.44 5.23
N ALA A 15 -12.97 -27.26 4.77
CA ALA A 15 -13.29 -26.26 3.75
C ALA A 15 -13.36 -24.81 4.30
N PHE A 16 -13.47 -24.64 5.62
CA PHE A 16 -13.52 -23.31 6.27
C PHE A 16 -12.14 -22.82 6.76
N SER A 17 -11.09 -23.64 6.73
CA SER A 17 -9.76 -23.26 7.24
C SER A 17 -8.79 -22.73 6.18
N SER A 18 -9.20 -22.54 4.92
CA SER A 18 -8.32 -22.01 3.87
C SER A 18 -8.90 -20.87 3.04
N LEU A 19 -9.98 -20.21 3.51
CA LEU A 19 -10.30 -18.87 3.02
C LEU A 19 -9.44 -17.85 3.77
N THR A 20 -8.12 -17.98 3.64
CA THR A 20 -7.33 -16.76 3.53
C THR A 20 -7.78 -16.14 2.21
N ILE A 21 -8.72 -15.19 2.30
CA ILE A 21 -9.04 -14.33 1.16
C ILE A 21 -7.71 -13.66 0.82
N SER A 22 -7.03 -14.17 -0.23
CA SER A 22 -5.88 -13.49 -0.81
C SER A 22 -6.39 -12.14 -1.25
N GLN A 23 -5.92 -11.06 -0.62
CA GLN A 23 -6.29 -9.71 -1.01
C GLN A 23 -5.41 -9.28 -2.16
N ASP A 24 -5.61 -9.93 -3.31
CA ASP A 24 -4.92 -9.58 -4.53
C ASP A 24 -5.47 -8.23 -5.00
N LYS A 25 -4.62 -7.21 -4.99
CA LYS A 25 -4.97 -5.87 -5.47
C LYS A 25 -3.96 -5.38 -6.49
N ASP A 26 -4.49 -4.91 -7.61
CA ASP A 26 -3.73 -4.26 -8.66
C ASP A 26 -4.00 -2.75 -8.67
N TYR A 27 -2.93 -1.98 -8.78
CA TYR A 27 -2.96 -0.53 -8.90
C TYR A 27 -2.20 -0.08 -10.14
N ASP A 28 -2.80 0.83 -10.89
CA ASP A 28 -2.07 1.55 -11.92
C ASP A 28 -1.34 2.73 -11.27
N ILE A 29 -0.03 2.82 -11.47
CA ILE A 29 0.78 3.96 -11.04
C ILE A 29 0.93 4.92 -12.20
N TYR A 30 0.53 6.17 -11.94
CA TYR A 30 0.62 7.27 -12.87
C TYR A 30 1.81 8.16 -12.55
N LEU A 31 2.51 8.60 -13.59
CA LEU A 31 3.54 9.62 -13.54
C LEU A 31 2.89 10.99 -13.76
N TYR A 32 3.17 11.94 -12.87
CA TYR A 32 2.60 13.30 -12.89
C TYR A 32 1.07 13.29 -13.04
N ASP A 33 0.39 12.39 -12.30
CA ASP A 33 -1.05 12.21 -12.30
C ASP A 33 -1.72 11.87 -13.64
N SER A 34 -0.95 11.69 -14.73
CA SER A 34 -1.50 11.70 -16.09
C SER A 34 -1.05 10.51 -16.94
N ILE A 35 0.18 10.03 -16.75
CA ILE A 35 0.77 9.03 -17.63
C ILE A 35 0.83 7.70 -16.89
N LYS A 36 -0.02 6.74 -17.25
CA LYS A 36 0.08 5.38 -16.73
C LYS A 36 1.44 4.77 -17.10
N GLY A 37 2.30 4.63 -16.09
CA GLY A 37 3.70 4.26 -16.26
C GLY A 37 4.07 2.94 -15.61
N MET A 38 3.38 2.50 -14.56
CA MET A 38 3.69 1.22 -13.90
C MET A 38 2.41 0.55 -13.42
N ARG A 39 2.51 -0.73 -13.09
CA ARG A 39 1.49 -1.48 -12.39
C ARG A 39 2.08 -2.07 -11.12
N LEU A 40 1.43 -1.80 -10.00
CA LEU A 40 1.71 -2.39 -8.70
C LEU A 40 0.71 -3.52 -8.48
N SER A 41 1.21 -4.71 -8.21
CA SER A 41 0.41 -5.87 -7.83
C SER A 41 0.82 -6.29 -6.44
N ILE A 42 -0.16 -6.43 -5.54
CA ILE A 42 0.05 -6.81 -4.14
C ILE A 42 -0.83 -8.01 -3.86
N ASP A 43 -0.25 -9.05 -3.27
CA ASP A 43 -0.98 -10.11 -2.60
C ASP A 43 -0.56 -10.16 -1.11
N ASN A 44 -0.92 -11.24 -0.40
CA ASN A 44 -0.62 -11.36 1.03
C ASN A 44 0.88 -11.46 1.36
N GLU A 45 1.68 -12.01 0.44
CA GLU A 45 3.09 -12.35 0.66
C GLU A 45 4.04 -11.76 -0.39
N SER A 46 3.50 -11.16 -1.44
CA SER A 46 4.27 -10.63 -2.56
C SER A 46 3.83 -9.23 -2.98
N LEU A 47 4.82 -8.47 -3.44
CA LEU A 47 4.61 -7.17 -4.06
C LEU A 47 5.46 -7.11 -5.32
N SER A 48 4.86 -6.75 -6.46
CA SER A 48 5.59 -6.52 -7.70
C SER A 48 5.23 -5.17 -8.32
N VAL A 49 6.22 -4.54 -8.95
CA VAL A 49 6.06 -3.32 -9.73
C VAL A 49 6.55 -3.58 -11.14
N LYS A 50 5.61 -3.60 -12.09
CA LYS A 50 5.89 -3.81 -13.51
C LYS A 50 5.91 -2.51 -14.27
N ALA A 51 6.95 -2.29 -15.06
CA ALA A 51 7.11 -1.09 -15.85
C ALA A 51 6.26 -1.15 -17.15
N LEU A 52 5.49 -0.09 -17.40
CA LEU A 52 4.64 0.07 -18.58
C LEU A 52 5.06 1.30 -19.38
N ASN A 53 5.05 1.23 -20.72
CA ASN A 53 5.30 2.39 -21.58
C ASN A 53 6.56 3.18 -21.17
N PHE A 54 6.41 4.49 -20.89
CA PHE A 54 7.45 5.38 -20.41
C PHE A 54 8.04 4.98 -19.04
N GLY A 55 7.33 4.21 -18.23
CA GLY A 55 7.86 3.71 -16.96
C GLY A 55 9.06 2.78 -17.12
N LYS A 56 9.24 2.14 -18.30
CA LYS A 56 10.43 1.31 -18.61
C LYS A 56 11.72 2.12 -18.74
N PHE A 57 11.60 3.44 -18.93
CA PHE A 57 12.75 4.34 -18.89
C PHE A 57 13.14 4.71 -17.45
N LEU A 58 12.22 4.54 -16.50
CA LEU A 58 12.41 4.87 -15.08
C LEU A 58 12.77 3.65 -14.25
N LEU A 59 12.04 2.56 -14.44
CA LEU A 59 12.39 1.22 -13.96
C LEU A 59 13.19 0.54 -15.06
N GLU A 60 14.48 0.33 -14.82
CA GLU A 60 15.33 -0.45 -15.73
C GLU A 60 14.88 -1.92 -15.83
N GLU A 61 14.36 -2.46 -14.71
CA GLU A 61 13.80 -3.80 -14.60
C GLU A 61 12.54 -3.80 -13.72
N ASP A 62 11.68 -4.81 -13.92
CA ASP A 62 10.53 -5.05 -13.06
C ASP A 62 11.01 -5.41 -11.65
N LEU A 63 10.33 -4.91 -10.62
CA LEU A 63 10.65 -5.17 -9.22
C LEU A 63 9.72 -6.25 -8.68
N GLU A 64 10.26 -7.22 -7.95
CA GLU A 64 9.51 -8.31 -7.33
C GLU A 64 10.07 -8.60 -5.94
N TYR A 65 9.17 -8.67 -4.98
CA TYR A 65 9.46 -8.90 -3.57
C TYR A 65 8.56 -10.03 -3.08
N GLU A 66 9.14 -11.16 -2.73
CA GLU A 66 8.44 -12.35 -2.22
C GLU A 66 8.70 -12.52 -0.71
N ASP A 67 7.99 -13.45 -0.07
CA ASP A 67 8.10 -13.78 1.36
C ASP A 67 7.92 -12.56 2.29
N GLN A 68 7.08 -11.61 1.88
CA GLN A 68 6.78 -10.37 2.61
C GLN A 68 5.64 -10.59 3.61
N THR A 69 5.62 -9.82 4.70
CA THR A 69 4.53 -9.86 5.71
C THR A 69 3.52 -8.74 5.47
N LEU A 70 2.87 -8.75 4.29
CA LEU A 70 1.97 -7.68 3.82
C LEU A 70 0.56 -7.79 4.41
N ASP A 71 0.20 -8.92 5.01
CA ASP A 71 -1.06 -9.12 5.74
C ASP A 71 -1.03 -8.51 7.16
N SER A 72 0.17 -8.21 7.68
CA SER A 72 0.36 -7.59 8.99
C SER A 72 -0.27 -6.20 9.07
N GLU A 73 -1.08 -5.95 10.09
CA GLU A 73 -1.69 -4.63 10.33
C GLU A 73 -0.66 -3.51 10.58
N ASN A 74 0.56 -3.91 10.94
CA ASN A 74 1.67 -3.01 11.23
C ASN A 74 2.51 -2.71 9.98
N ASN A 75 2.14 -3.25 8.82
CA ASN A 75 2.79 -2.97 7.54
C ASN A 75 2.17 -1.73 6.86
N LEU A 76 3.00 -0.85 6.31
CA LEU A 76 2.54 0.39 5.68
C LEU A 76 1.69 0.14 4.42
N PHE A 77 2.08 -0.81 3.57
CA PHE A 77 1.32 -1.15 2.36
C PHE A 77 -0.03 -1.77 2.73
N ASN A 78 -0.07 -2.61 3.78
CA ASN A 78 -1.34 -3.09 4.33
C ASN A 78 -2.24 -1.93 4.74
N LYS A 79 -1.70 -1.03 5.57
CA LYS A 79 -2.43 0.09 6.15
C LYS A 79 -2.97 1.05 5.09
N LEU A 80 -2.22 1.31 4.03
CA LEU A 80 -2.59 2.28 3.00
C LEU A 80 -3.39 1.68 1.84
N LEU A 81 -3.03 0.49 1.37
CA LEU A 81 -3.54 -0.06 0.11
C LEU A 81 -4.50 -1.23 0.34
N LEU A 82 -4.22 -2.12 1.30
CA LEU A 82 -5.05 -3.32 1.50
C LEU A 82 -6.26 -3.05 2.40
N LYS A 83 -6.09 -2.31 3.50
CA LYS A 83 -7.19 -1.98 4.41
C LYS A 83 -8.27 -1.15 3.75
N SER A 84 -9.52 -1.47 4.07
CA SER A 84 -10.70 -0.71 3.61
C SER A 84 -10.84 0.63 4.33
N LYS A 85 -10.31 0.73 5.55
CA LYS A 85 -10.37 1.91 6.40
C LYS A 85 -8.99 2.22 6.98
N ILE A 86 -8.61 3.50 6.99
CA ILE A 86 -7.37 4.00 7.55
C ILE A 86 -7.70 4.82 8.80
N ASP A 87 -7.40 4.25 9.97
CA ASP A 87 -7.52 4.98 11.23
C ASP A 87 -6.29 5.91 11.38
N ILE A 88 -6.53 7.22 11.25
CA ILE A 88 -5.50 8.26 11.35
C ILE A 88 -5.69 9.03 12.65
N VAL A 89 -4.58 9.21 13.39
CA VAL A 89 -4.50 10.17 14.49
C VAL A 89 -3.57 11.29 14.06
N ASP A 90 -4.12 12.49 13.86
CA ASP A 90 -3.37 13.62 13.34
C ASP A 90 -2.15 13.97 14.21
N ALA A 91 -1.05 14.33 13.55
CA ALA A 91 0.23 14.74 14.11
C ALA A 91 0.91 13.75 15.09
N ARG A 92 0.37 12.53 15.25
CA ARG A 92 0.92 11.50 16.13
C ARG A 92 1.89 10.60 15.38
N TRP A 93 3.07 10.38 15.97
CA TRP A 93 3.99 9.35 15.51
C TRP A 93 3.50 7.95 15.88
N GLU A 94 3.44 7.08 14.89
CA GLU A 94 3.34 5.64 15.03
C GLU A 94 4.74 5.06 14.81
N GLU A 95 5.15 4.16 15.70
CA GLU A 95 6.51 3.61 15.72
C GLU A 95 6.54 2.16 15.24
N SER A 96 7.71 1.72 14.80
CA SER A 96 7.99 0.35 14.41
C SER A 96 7.07 -0.21 13.31
N ILE A 97 6.60 0.66 12.41
CA ILE A 97 5.84 0.28 11.21
C ILE A 97 6.76 -0.44 10.23
N ASP A 98 6.28 -1.54 9.69
CA ASP A 98 7.00 -2.36 8.71
C ASP A 98 6.84 -1.81 7.29
N LEU A 99 7.95 -1.74 6.56
CA LEU A 99 7.96 -1.73 5.10
C LEU A 99 8.28 -3.13 4.57
N LEU A 100 8.75 -3.23 3.32
CA LEU A 100 9.24 -4.50 2.78
C LEU A 100 10.53 -4.95 3.51
N ASP A 101 10.80 -6.26 3.48
CA ASP A 101 11.95 -6.91 4.10
C ASP A 101 12.07 -6.65 5.62
N GLY A 102 10.96 -6.28 6.27
CA GLY A 102 10.92 -5.97 7.70
C GLY A 102 11.60 -4.66 8.09
N GLN A 103 11.91 -3.78 7.14
CA GLN A 103 12.49 -2.45 7.40
C GLN A 103 11.55 -1.63 8.29
N LYS A 104 12.03 -1.23 9.47
CA LYS A 104 11.25 -0.47 10.45
C LYS A 104 11.33 1.04 10.25
N VAL A 105 10.19 1.71 10.32
CA VAL A 105 10.05 3.17 10.22
C VAL A 105 9.07 3.74 11.25
N LYS A 106 9.20 5.03 11.54
CA LYS A 106 8.17 5.85 12.19
C LYS A 106 7.39 6.59 11.12
N ILE A 107 6.07 6.65 11.26
CA ILE A 107 5.21 7.43 10.38
C ILE A 107 4.36 8.41 11.19
N ARG A 108 3.96 9.52 10.57
CA ARG A 108 2.85 10.34 11.06
C ARG A 108 2.09 10.96 9.91
N PHE A 109 0.80 11.14 10.11
CA PHE A 109 -0.05 11.91 9.22
C PHE A 109 -0.14 13.34 9.75
N LEU A 110 -0.09 14.31 8.85
CA LEU A 110 -0.29 15.73 9.15
C LEU A 110 -1.38 16.25 8.25
N TYR A 111 -2.51 16.60 8.84
CA TYR A 111 -3.63 17.20 8.14
C TYR A 111 -3.16 18.50 7.48
N ALA A 112 -3.50 18.64 6.20
CA ALA A 112 -3.20 19.82 5.41
C ALA A 112 -4.46 20.64 5.21
N GLU A 113 -5.44 20.07 4.51
CA GLU A 113 -6.70 20.72 4.15
C GLU A 113 -7.76 19.69 3.73
N GLU A 114 -8.98 20.17 3.55
CA GLU A 114 -10.04 19.45 2.85
C GLU A 114 -9.92 19.72 1.35
N ASP A 115 -10.11 18.70 0.53
CA ASP A 115 -10.01 18.75 -0.91
C ASP A 115 -11.25 18.09 -1.55
N THR A 116 -11.71 18.61 -2.68
CA THR A 116 -12.84 18.03 -3.42
C THR A 116 -12.31 17.36 -4.67
N LEU A 117 -12.40 16.03 -4.72
CA LEU A 117 -11.89 15.22 -5.82
C LEU A 117 -13.04 14.73 -6.69
N SER A 118 -12.91 14.88 -8.01
CA SER A 118 -13.82 14.25 -8.97
C SER A 118 -13.32 12.84 -9.31
N ILE A 119 -14.12 11.83 -8.97
CA ILE A 119 -13.84 10.41 -9.20
C ILE A 119 -15.04 9.79 -9.89
N ASN A 120 -14.84 9.31 -11.12
CA ASN A 120 -15.90 8.71 -11.94
C ASN A 120 -17.15 9.59 -12.03
N ASP A 121 -16.95 10.88 -12.32
CA ASP A 121 -17.98 11.92 -12.42
C ASP A 121 -18.76 12.22 -11.12
N ASN A 122 -18.33 11.68 -9.97
CA ASN A 122 -18.84 12.02 -8.65
C ASN A 122 -17.83 12.86 -7.88
N GLU A 123 -18.32 13.85 -7.14
CA GLU A 123 -17.48 14.61 -6.21
C GLU A 123 -17.38 13.86 -4.88
N LYS A 124 -16.16 13.76 -4.36
CA LYS A 124 -15.88 13.23 -3.03
C LYS A 124 -15.10 14.25 -2.23
N ILE A 125 -15.53 14.47 -0.99
CA ILE A 125 -14.80 15.25 -0.01
C ILE A 125 -13.71 14.35 0.57
N ALA A 126 -12.47 14.82 0.46
CA ALA A 126 -11.29 14.11 0.93
C ALA A 126 -10.53 14.97 1.93
N LEU A 127 -10.06 14.35 3.00
CA LEU A 127 -9.10 14.92 3.92
C LEU A 127 -7.69 14.67 3.37
N LEU A 128 -6.98 15.74 3.04
CA LEU A 128 -5.61 15.67 2.56
C LEU A 128 -4.63 15.67 3.73
N TYR A 129 -3.80 14.63 3.78
CA TYR A 129 -2.70 14.50 4.73
C TYR A 129 -1.36 14.49 4.01
N ARG A 130 -0.34 15.07 4.66
CA ARG A 130 1.06 14.75 4.39
C ARG A 130 1.46 13.56 5.26
N LEU A 131 2.02 12.52 4.65
CA LEU A 131 2.64 11.41 5.37
C LEU A 131 4.13 11.68 5.53
N ASP A 132 4.57 11.86 6.77
CA ASP A 132 6.00 11.91 7.08
C ASP A 132 6.48 10.50 7.46
N ILE A 133 7.63 10.08 6.93
CA ILE A 133 8.27 8.81 7.23
C ILE A 133 9.70 9.07 7.71
N LYS A 134 10.14 8.34 8.73
CA LYS A 134 11.52 8.36 9.23
C LYS A 134 12.01 6.94 9.48
N SER A 135 13.20 6.60 9.00
CA SER A 135 13.83 5.33 9.37
C SER A 135 14.07 5.26 10.89
N GLU A 136 13.79 4.10 11.48
CA GLU A 136 14.19 3.81 12.88
C GLU A 136 15.62 3.29 12.98
N GLU A 137 16.23 2.93 11.86
CA GLU A 137 17.61 2.50 11.82
C GLU A 137 18.56 3.69 11.81
N LYS A 138 19.68 3.55 12.52
CA LYS A 138 20.69 4.63 12.65
C LYS A 138 21.35 5.00 11.32
N LYS A 139 21.28 4.10 10.33
CA LYS A 139 21.66 4.31 8.94
C LYS A 139 20.68 3.53 8.07
N VAL A 140 20.24 4.13 6.97
CA VAL A 140 19.60 3.39 5.89
C VAL A 140 20.63 2.34 5.43
N SER A 141 20.29 1.07 5.59
CA SER A 141 21.19 -0.03 5.23
C SER A 141 21.55 0.04 3.74
N ASP A 142 22.78 -0.33 3.38
CA ASP A 142 23.19 -0.52 1.98
C ASP A 142 22.38 -1.62 1.26
N THR A 143 21.56 -2.36 2.03
CA THR A 143 20.67 -3.44 1.56
C THR A 143 19.21 -3.01 1.42
N ILE A 144 18.89 -1.73 1.58
CA ILE A 144 17.51 -1.28 1.39
C ILE A 144 17.09 -1.48 -0.07
N ASN A 145 15.93 -2.09 -0.29
CA ASN A 145 15.42 -2.23 -1.64
C ASN A 145 14.95 -0.89 -2.22
N SER A 146 14.91 -0.82 -3.55
CA SER A 146 14.58 0.40 -4.30
C SER A 146 13.22 1.00 -3.95
N LEU A 147 12.21 0.18 -3.65
CA LEU A 147 10.87 0.69 -3.30
C LEU A 147 10.85 1.31 -1.90
N ASN A 148 11.45 0.64 -0.91
CA ASN A 148 11.60 1.19 0.43
C ASN A 148 12.42 2.49 0.41
N LEU A 149 13.50 2.53 -0.37
CA LEU A 149 14.30 3.74 -0.55
C LEU A 149 13.46 4.89 -1.11
N ALA A 150 12.69 4.64 -2.17
CA ALA A 150 11.84 5.65 -2.80
C ALA A 150 10.78 6.21 -1.84
N ILE A 151 10.24 5.38 -0.95
CA ILE A 151 9.27 5.79 0.08
C ILE A 151 9.95 6.63 1.16
N ILE A 152 11.08 6.17 1.71
CA ILE A 152 11.78 6.86 2.81
C ILE A 152 12.38 8.19 2.35
N GLU A 153 12.96 8.23 1.15
CA GLU A 153 13.61 9.41 0.58
C GLU A 153 12.65 10.30 -0.23
N SER A 154 11.35 9.98 -0.22
CA SER A 154 10.37 10.83 -0.88
C SER A 154 10.37 12.23 -0.26
N SER A 155 10.42 13.25 -1.10
CA SER A 155 10.40 14.64 -0.64
C SER A 155 9.04 15.02 -0.05
N ILE A 156 7.96 14.44 -0.59
CA ILE A 156 6.60 14.62 -0.10
C ILE A 156 5.75 13.40 -0.45
N ILE A 157 5.04 12.88 0.54
CA ILE A 157 3.99 11.89 0.36
C ILE A 157 2.66 12.54 0.77
N LYS A 158 1.70 12.52 -0.14
CA LYS A 158 0.34 13.03 0.05
C LYS A 158 -0.66 11.89 -0.02
N ILE A 159 -1.63 11.93 0.88
CA ILE A 159 -2.65 10.91 1.02
C ILE A 159 -4.00 11.60 1.14
N TRP A 160 -4.93 11.25 0.27
CA TRP A 160 -6.30 11.72 0.29
C TRP A 160 -7.16 10.61 0.84
N ILE A 161 -7.85 10.91 1.93
CA ILE A 161 -8.73 9.97 2.64
C ILE A 161 -10.16 10.45 2.50
N ASP A 162 -11.05 9.57 2.05
CA ASP A 162 -12.48 9.86 1.98
C ASP A 162 -13.02 10.24 3.36
N GLU A 163 -13.68 11.39 3.48
CA GLU A 163 -14.13 11.92 4.77
C GLU A 163 -15.14 10.96 5.44
N GLU A 164 -16.05 10.37 4.66
CA GLU A 164 -17.14 9.54 5.18
C GLU A 164 -16.69 8.12 5.55
N SER A 165 -15.96 7.47 4.65
CA SER A 165 -15.57 6.06 4.80
C SER A 165 -14.20 5.87 5.45
N SER A 166 -13.40 6.95 5.55
CA SER A 166 -11.99 6.91 5.93
C SER A 166 -11.15 5.95 5.08
N SER A 167 -11.54 5.73 3.83
CA SER A 167 -10.81 4.87 2.87
C SER A 167 -9.81 5.69 2.06
N LEU A 168 -8.76 5.05 1.56
CA LEU A 168 -7.82 5.70 0.65
C LEU A 168 -8.52 6.04 -0.68
N ILE A 169 -8.45 7.31 -1.07
CA ILE A 169 -8.89 7.78 -2.39
C ILE A 169 -7.68 7.86 -3.34
N LYS A 170 -6.63 8.53 -2.91
CA LYS A 170 -5.47 8.81 -3.73
C LYS A 170 -4.23 8.81 -2.86
N LEU A 171 -3.13 8.32 -3.41
CA LEU A 171 -1.80 8.45 -2.83
C LEU A 171 -0.88 9.04 -3.89
N SER A 172 -0.03 9.98 -3.51
CA SER A 172 1.06 10.44 -4.37
C SER A 172 2.34 10.61 -3.59
N LEU A 173 3.46 10.22 -4.17
CA LEU A 173 4.80 10.46 -3.63
C LEU A 173 5.69 11.09 -4.69
N MET A 174 6.61 11.96 -4.27
CA MET A 174 7.63 12.53 -5.15
C MET A 174 8.99 11.92 -4.84
N TYR A 175 9.62 11.31 -5.85
CA TYR A 175 10.95 10.71 -5.73
C TYR A 175 11.78 11.01 -6.98
N ASN A 176 13.03 11.42 -6.80
CA ASN A 176 13.93 11.83 -7.90
C ASN A 176 13.31 12.84 -8.89
N GLY A 177 12.50 13.77 -8.38
CA GLY A 177 11.84 14.81 -9.17
C GLY A 177 10.60 14.35 -9.94
N ILE A 178 10.21 13.07 -9.83
CA ILE A 178 9.05 12.48 -10.48
C ILE A 178 7.93 12.29 -9.46
N VAL A 179 6.71 12.66 -9.83
CA VAL A 179 5.51 12.39 -9.02
C VAL A 179 4.93 11.05 -9.46
N TYR A 180 4.79 10.13 -8.53
CA TYR A 180 4.13 8.84 -8.70
C TYR A 180 2.82 8.88 -7.94
N SER A 181 1.72 8.44 -8.56
CA SER A 181 0.40 8.48 -7.94
C SER A 181 -0.44 7.25 -8.23
N ILE A 182 -1.18 6.80 -7.23
CA ILE A 182 -2.25 5.80 -7.31
C ILE A 182 -3.58 6.53 -7.06
N LYS A 183 -4.61 6.18 -7.81
CA LYS A 183 -5.95 6.78 -7.77
C LYS A 183 -7.03 5.71 -7.72
#